data_AF-A0A7C9PRB3-F1
#
_entry.id   AF-A0A7C9PRB3-F1
#
_cell.length_a   1.000
_cell.length_b   1.000
_cell.length_c   1.000
_cell.angle_alpha   90.00
_cell.angle_beta   90.00
_cell.angle_gamma   90.00
#
_symmetry.space_group_name_H-M   'P 1'
#
loop_
_entity.id
_entity.type
_entity.pdbx_description
1 polymer ?
#
loop_
_entity_poly.entity_id
_entity_poly.type
_entity_poly.pdbx_seq_one_letter_code
_entity_poly.pdbx_strand_id
1 'polypeptide(L)'
;MLNLFLLDALVKFSIDSEAQILSLSVEAQDVGSGRESIQAQITGDSLEIAFSVKYAMDSLKNIPTENVTIKIDSATTPVILVPLGGSGSSDIIHLLMPMHLKN
;
A
#
# COMPACT_ATOMS: atom_id res chain seq x y z
N MET A 1 5.07 22.41 23.04
CA MET A 1 4.72 22.26 21.62
C MET A 1 5.57 21.13 21.07
N LEU A 2 4.98 19.93 20.91
CA LEU A 2 5.73 18.77 20.44
C LEU A 2 5.80 18.85 18.91
N ASN A 3 6.99 19.07 18.37
CA ASN A 3 7.20 19.09 16.93
C ASN A 3 7.69 17.70 16.52
N LEU A 4 6.83 16.93 15.87
CA LEU A 4 7.15 15.59 15.38
C LEU A 4 7.38 15.67 13.88
N PHE A 5 8.65 15.79 13.48
CA PHE A 5 9.05 15.53 12.10
C PHE A 5 9.54 14.09 12.01
N LEU A 6 8.67 13.21 11.55
CA LEU A 6 9.07 11.96 10.92
C LEU A 6 8.86 12.18 9.43
N LEU A 7 9.95 12.39 8.69
CA LEU A 7 9.96 12.19 7.23
C LEU A 7 9.88 10.68 7.01
N ASP A 8 8.71 10.10 7.26
CA ASP A 8 8.46 8.72 6.87
C ASP A 8 8.42 8.68 5.35
N ALA A 9 9.32 7.89 4.77
CA ALA A 9 9.30 7.65 3.34
C ALA A 9 7.92 7.15 2.92
N LEU A 10 7.40 7.69 1.83
CA LEU A 10 6.15 7.25 1.24
C LEU A 10 6.46 6.22 0.15
N VAL A 11 5.69 5.14 0.15
CA VAL A 11 5.61 4.23 -0.99
C VAL A 11 4.35 4.56 -1.76
N LYS A 12 4.50 4.91 -3.02
CA LYS A 12 3.40 5.10 -3.97
C LYS A 12 3.08 3.76 -4.63
N PHE A 13 1.80 3.43 -4.63
CA PHE A 13 1.20 2.31 -5.33
C PHE A 13 0.49 2.90 -6.54
N SER A 14 0.95 2.53 -7.73
CA SER A 14 0.29 2.85 -9.00
C SER A 14 -0.36 1.59 -9.51
N ILE A 15 -1.69 1.56 -9.49
CA ILE A 15 -2.51 0.40 -9.86
C ILE A 15 -3.00 0.61 -11.28
N ASP A 16 -2.60 -0.27 -12.19
CA ASP A 16 -3.06 -0.30 -13.57
C ASP A 16 -3.95 -1.52 -13.79
N SER A 17 -5.26 -1.27 -13.82
CA SER A 17 -6.28 -2.30 -14.01
C SER A 17 -6.31 -2.86 -15.43
N GLU A 18 -5.89 -2.10 -16.45
CA GLU A 18 -5.88 -2.58 -17.83
C GLU A 18 -4.66 -3.48 -18.07
N ALA A 19 -3.49 -3.04 -17.60
CA ALA A 19 -2.25 -3.81 -17.72
C ALA A 19 -2.12 -4.95 -16.69
N GLN A 20 -2.97 -4.98 -15.66
CA GLN A 20 -2.91 -5.92 -14.53
C GLN A 20 -1.56 -5.83 -13.78
N ILE A 21 -1.09 -4.61 -13.54
CA ILE A 21 0.20 -4.30 -12.91
C ILE A 21 0.00 -3.41 -11.70
N LEU A 22 0.62 -3.79 -10.58
CA LEU A 22 0.89 -2.93 -9.44
C LEU A 22 2.35 -2.46 -9.51
N SER A 23 2.57 -1.17 -9.70
CA SER A 23 3.90 -0.57 -9.56
C SER A 23 4.07 0.06 -8.17
N LEU A 24 5.16 -0.29 -7.50
CA LEU A 24 5.58 0.32 -6.24
C LEU A 24 6.73 1.29 -6.52
N SER A 25 6.68 2.50 -5.97
CA SER A 25 7.78 3.44 -6.07
C SER A 25 8.01 4.22 -4.78
N VAL A 26 9.28 4.41 -4.42
CA VAL A 26 9.72 5.24 -3.31
C VAL A 26 10.72 6.27 -3.84
N GLU A 27 10.55 7.52 -3.45
CA GLU A 27 11.52 8.60 -3.71
C GLU A 27 11.99 9.16 -2.37
N ALA A 28 13.29 9.15 -2.13
CA ALA A 28 13.92 9.75 -0.96
C ALA A 28 15.05 10.67 -1.42
N GLN A 29 14.98 11.95 -1.02
CA GLN A 29 15.91 13.00 -1.48
C GLN A 29 17.38 12.65 -1.28
N ASP A 30 17.73 11.93 -0.20
CA ASP A 30 19.12 11.64 0.16
C ASP A 30 19.56 10.20 -0.15
N VAL A 31 18.63 9.30 -0.47
CA VAL A 31 18.88 7.84 -0.57
C VAL A 31 18.64 7.32 -2.01
N GLY A 32 17.96 8.10 -2.84
CA GLY A 32 17.61 7.74 -4.22
C GLY A 32 16.19 7.23 -4.38
N SER A 33 15.90 6.65 -5.54
CA SER A 33 14.57 6.13 -5.89
C SER A 33 14.59 4.61 -6.07
N GLY A 34 13.55 3.94 -5.58
CA GLY A 34 13.28 2.52 -5.86
C GLY A 34 11.98 2.37 -6.64
N ARG A 35 11.94 1.49 -7.63
CA ARG A 35 10.73 1.13 -8.37
C ARG A 35 10.68 -0.36 -8.64
N GLU A 36 9.52 -0.95 -8.39
CA GLU A 36 9.22 -2.35 -8.69
C GLU A 36 7.86 -2.46 -9.36
N SER A 37 7.64 -3.50 -10.14
CA SER A 37 6.34 -3.76 -10.77
C SER A 37 6.01 -5.24 -10.68
N ILE A 38 4.79 -5.53 -10.24
CA ILE A 38 4.33 -6.86 -9.87
C ILE A 38 3.05 -7.11 -10.65
N GLN A 39 2.91 -8.29 -11.25
CA GLN A 39 1.64 -8.72 -11.84
C GLN A 39 0.62 -8.97 -10.72
N ALA A 40 -0.57 -8.41 -10.87
CA ALA A 40 -1.63 -8.52 -9.87
C ALA A 40 -2.99 -8.72 -10.54
N GLN A 41 -3.86 -9.52 -9.92
CA GLN A 41 -5.25 -9.63 -10.32
C GLN A 41 -6.01 -8.41 -9.78
N ILE A 42 -6.35 -7.48 -10.68
CA ILE A 42 -6.95 -6.19 -10.32
C ILE A 42 -8.38 -6.14 -10.86
N THR A 43 -9.32 -5.80 -9.98
CA THR A 43 -10.72 -5.53 -10.30
C THR A 43 -11.10 -4.12 -9.87
N GLY A 44 -11.82 -3.39 -10.71
CA GLY A 44 -12.15 -1.98 -10.48
C GLY A 44 -11.23 -1.06 -11.28
N ASP A 45 -11.12 0.19 -10.83
CA ASP A 45 -10.46 1.25 -11.58
C ASP A 45 -8.96 1.39 -11.23
N SER A 46 -8.19 1.89 -12.20
CA SER A 46 -6.80 2.31 -11.97
C SER A 46 -6.76 3.50 -11.01
N LEU A 47 -5.78 3.50 -10.09
CA LEU A 47 -5.61 4.58 -9.12
C LEU A 47 -4.17 4.70 -8.63
N GLU A 48 -3.83 5.89 -8.13
CA GLU A 48 -2.62 6.10 -7.35
C GLU A 48 -2.97 6.36 -5.88
N ILE A 49 -2.23 5.70 -4.99
CA ILE A 49 -2.36 5.86 -3.53
C ILE A 49 -0.98 5.73 -2.90
N ALA A 50 -0.73 6.43 -1.80
CA ALA A 50 0.55 6.35 -1.10
C ALA A 50 0.35 5.97 0.37
N PHE A 51 1.35 5.29 0.93
CA PHE A 51 1.35 4.87 2.33
C PHE A 51 2.70 5.20 2.96
N SER A 52 2.75 5.35 4.28
CA SER A 52 4.02 5.30 5.01
C SER A 52 4.65 3.92 4.81
N VAL A 53 5.89 3.88 4.33
CA VAL A 53 6.66 2.64 4.12
C VAL A 53 6.69 1.80 5.39
N LYS A 54 6.87 2.45 6.55
CA LYS A 54 6.91 1.80 7.85
C LYS A 54 5.62 0.99 8.11
N TYR A 55 4.47 1.65 8.01
CA TYR A 55 3.20 0.99 8.28
C TYR A 55 2.84 -0.06 7.22
N ALA A 56 3.18 0.17 5.95
CA ALA A 56 2.98 -0.82 4.89
C ALA A 56 3.80 -2.09 5.16
N MET A 57 5.09 -1.94 5.47
CA MET A 57 5.98 -3.06 5.78
C MET A 57 5.56 -3.80 7.05
N ASP A 58 5.20 -3.06 8.11
CA ASP A 58 4.74 -3.66 9.36
C ASP A 58 3.45 -4.45 9.15
N SER A 59 2.52 -3.95 8.32
CA SER A 59 1.30 -4.69 7.99
C SER A 59 1.59 -5.96 7.21
N LEU A 60 2.39 -5.87 6.14
CA LEU A 60 2.71 -7.02 5.29
C LEU A 60 3.48 -8.12 6.03
N LYS A 61 4.44 -7.77 6.90
CA LYS A 61 5.21 -8.75 7.70
C LYS A 61 4.36 -9.55 8.68
N ASN A 62 3.22 -9.01 9.11
CA ASN A 62 2.34 -9.63 10.08
C ASN A 62 1.23 -10.46 9.42
N ILE A 63 1.14 -10.47 8.09
CA ILE A 63 0.23 -11.35 7.34
C ILE A 63 0.97 -12.67 7.08
N PRO A 64 0.53 -13.81 7.65
CA PRO A 64 1.27 -15.07 7.61
C PRO A 64 1.08 -15.84 6.28
N THR A 65 1.09 -15.14 5.14
CA THR A 65 0.89 -15.72 3.81
C THR A 65 1.70 -14.99 2.76
N GLU A 66 2.06 -15.69 1.69
CA GLU A 66 2.80 -15.10 0.55
C GLU A 66 1.92 -14.24 -0.35
N ASN A 67 0.60 -14.48 -0.36
CA ASN A 67 -0.35 -13.77 -1.21
C ASN A 67 -1.33 -12.95 -0.35
N VAL A 68 -1.56 -11.70 -0.74
CA VAL A 68 -2.39 -10.73 -0.01
C VAL A 68 -3.46 -10.15 -0.93
N THR A 69 -4.67 -9.98 -0.40
CA THR A 69 -5.73 -9.20 -1.04
C THR A 69 -5.69 -7.78 -0.49
N ILE A 70 -5.63 -6.80 -1.40
CA ILE A 70 -5.68 -5.38 -1.08
C ILE A 70 -7.06 -4.87 -1.50
N LYS A 71 -7.86 -4.36 -0.54
CA LYS A 71 -9.18 -3.79 -0.82
C LYS A 71 -9.13 -2.27 -0.62
N ILE A 72 -9.45 -1.55 -1.68
CA ILE A 72 -9.40 -0.08 -1.74
C ILE A 72 -10.78 0.40 -2.19
N ASP A 73 -11.36 1.32 -1.43
CA ASP A 73 -12.61 1.99 -1.79
C ASP A 73 -12.32 3.31 -2.52
N SER A 74 -11.43 4.14 -1.96
CA SER A 74 -10.93 5.36 -2.59
C SER A 74 -9.49 5.66 -2.17
N ALA A 75 -8.82 6.58 -2.88
CA ALA A 75 -7.45 7.01 -2.59
C ALA A 75 -7.29 7.71 -1.21
N THR A 76 -8.40 8.10 -0.57
CA THR A 76 -8.42 8.85 0.69
C THR A 76 -9.00 8.08 1.87
N THR A 77 -9.50 6.87 1.64
CA THR A 77 -10.07 6.00 2.69
C THR A 77 -9.06 4.94 3.14
N PRO A 78 -9.18 4.43 4.39
CA PRO A 78 -8.37 3.30 4.84
C PRO A 78 -8.43 2.11 3.88
N VAL A 79 -7.29 1.47 3.66
CA VAL A 79 -7.13 0.28 2.83
C VAL A 79 -7.06 -0.96 3.72
N ILE A 80 -7.72 -2.02 3.29
CA ILE A 80 -7.75 -3.30 4.01
C ILE A 80 -6.77 -4.25 3.35
N LEU A 81 -5.88 -4.85 4.15
CA LEU A 81 -5.06 -5.98 3.76
C LEU A 81 -5.50 -7.24 4.50
N VAL A 82 -5.69 -8.33 3.75
CA VAL A 82 -6.03 -9.66 4.27
C VAL A 82 -5.30 -10.74 3.46
N PRO A 83 -5.08 -11.94 4.02
CA PRO A 83 -4.60 -13.08 3.24
C PRO A 83 -5.45 -13.36 1.98
N LEU A 84 -4.83 -13.83 0.90
CA LEU A 84 -5.58 -14.27 -0.28
C LEU A 84 -6.54 -15.42 0.09
N GLY A 85 -7.82 -15.27 -0.26
CA GLY A 85 -8.86 -16.25 0.03
C GLY A 85 -9.54 -16.12 1.41
N GLY A 86 -9.14 -15.14 2.23
CA GLY A 86 -9.67 -14.92 3.58
C GLY A 86 -10.49 -13.64 3.75
N SER A 87 -11.67 -13.78 4.35
CA SER A 87 -12.45 -12.70 5.00
C SER A 87 -13.38 -13.29 6.07
N GLY A 88 -12.99 -14.42 6.68
CA GLY A 88 -13.72 -15.08 7.75
C GLY A 88 -13.53 -14.38 9.10
N SER A 89 -14.36 -14.72 10.08
CA SER A 89 -14.35 -14.10 11.43
C SER A 89 -13.07 -14.33 12.24
N SER A 90 -12.14 -15.13 11.74
CA SER A 90 -10.84 -15.45 12.35
C SER A 90 -9.64 -14.85 11.62
N ASP A 91 -9.85 -14.18 10.49
CA ASP A 91 -8.75 -13.65 9.67
C ASP A 91 -8.23 -12.33 10.23
N ILE A 92 -6.91 -12.17 10.28
CA ILE A 92 -6.28 -10.93 10.72
C ILE A 92 -6.50 -9.87 9.64
N ILE A 93 -7.18 -8.79 10.02
CA ILE A 93 -7.46 -7.64 9.15
C ILE A 93 -6.48 -6.52 9.50
N HIS A 94 -5.69 -6.09 8.52
CA HIS A 94 -4.83 -4.93 8.66
C HIS A 94 -5.45 -3.72 7.96
N LEU A 95 -5.45 -2.58 8.66
CA LEU A 95 -5.90 -1.30 8.12
C LEU A 95 -4.69 -0.39 7.87
N LEU A 96 -4.56 0.08 6.63
CA LEU A 96 -3.53 1.03 6.20
C LEU A 96 -4.16 2.37 5.85
N MET A 97 -3.66 3.43 6.47
CA MET A 97 -4.11 4.78 6.18
C MET A 97 -3.36 5.35 4.97
N PRO A 98 -4.07 5.85 3.94
CA PRO A 98 -3.41 6.56 2.85
C PRO A 98 -2.80 7.87 3.33
N MET A 99 -1.70 8.23 2.70
CA MET A 99 -1.00 9.49 2.87
C MET A 99 -1.25 10.37 1.65
N HIS A 100 -1.45 11.67 1.87
CA HIS A 100 -1.56 12.60 0.76
C HIS A 100 -0.22 12.71 0.02
N LEU A 101 -0.27 12.47 -1.28
CA LEU A 101 0.80 12.82 -2.20
C LEU A 101 0.89 14.35 -2.26
N LYS A 102 2.08 14.90 -1.96
CA LYS A 102 2.35 16.32 -2.21
C LYS A 102 2.71 16.45 -3.68
N ASN A 103 1.90 17.18 -4.43
CA ASN A 103 2.20 17.61 -5.81
C ASN A 103 3.34 18.62 -5.82
#